data_AF-A0AAU7Q3P8-F1
#
_entry.id   AF-A0AAU7Q3P8-F1
#
_cell.length_a   1.000
_cell.length_b   1.000
_cell.length_c   1.000
_cell.angle_alpha   90.00
_cell.angle_beta   90.00
_cell.angle_gamma   90.00
#
_symmetry.space_group_name_H-M   'P 1'
#
loop_
_entity.id
_entity.type
_entity.pdbx_description
1 polymer ?
#
loop_
_entity_poly.entity_id
_entity_poly.type
_entity_poly.pdbx_seq_one_letter_code
_entity_poly.pdbx_strand_id
1 'polypeptide(L)'
;MYDLCNRDILPDTYEKQRYHSLEINVNHLKVIEWFEEQLANLNITSNKVATGVYYVIVGTSLVSLIISDCCSDKSYLTLDKLKTNPTALISFNEKNFKSLLNLYIVPMADLICECRTLDQILSEAVEKGVPELLPNVSFQAFPYVPLQKTVHQEKKILRLKIIDNTIYVNDVEIIGKQATSSIRIFRVLLKQFLRDLEAAKEYKFLSIIQIADSLGIEDPEQQVRRPLNRMQKTIAEKLASTLGLNIKRDDVIQACNWSGYRLNPSTINLSAS
;
A
#
# COMPACT_ATOMS: atom_id res chain seq x y z
N MET A 1 21.23 2.33 -7.78
CA MET A 1 20.98 3.36 -6.75
C MET A 1 21.02 4.71 -7.44
N TYR A 2 19.88 5.34 -7.66
CA TYR A 2 19.82 6.73 -8.11
C TYR A 2 19.11 7.50 -7.00
N ASP A 3 19.91 8.21 -6.20
CA ASP A 3 19.44 9.31 -5.38
C ASP A 3 18.86 10.36 -6.31
N LEU A 4 17.53 10.39 -6.44
CA LEU A 4 16.83 11.55 -6.98
C LEU A 4 16.85 12.63 -5.90
N CYS A 5 18.00 13.30 -5.84
CA CYS A 5 18.18 14.57 -5.15
C CYS A 5 17.39 15.62 -5.93
N ASN A 6 16.07 15.67 -5.75
CA ASN A 6 15.23 16.78 -6.19
C ASN A 6 15.46 17.98 -5.27
N ARG A 7 16.68 18.54 -5.30
CA ARG A 7 16.93 19.88 -4.80
C ARG A 7 16.92 20.82 -5.99
N ASP A 8 16.01 21.77 -5.98
CA ASP A 8 16.04 22.89 -6.91
C ASP A 8 17.34 23.66 -6.67
N ILE A 9 18.26 23.62 -7.64
CA ILE A 9 19.46 24.44 -7.65
C ILE A 9 19.03 25.78 -8.23
N LEU A 10 18.75 26.75 -7.36
CA LEU A 10 18.54 28.14 -7.76
C LEU A 10 19.90 28.77 -8.14
N PRO A 11 20.01 29.52 -9.25
CA PRO A 11 21.25 30.17 -9.63
C PRO A 11 21.52 31.39 -8.73
N ASP A 12 22.80 31.62 -8.42
CA ASP A 12 23.38 32.87 -7.91
C ASP A 12 23.28 33.26 -6.43
N THR A 13 23.58 32.34 -5.50
CA THR A 13 24.27 32.76 -4.25
C THR A 13 25.19 31.66 -3.73
N TYR A 14 26.50 31.94 -3.65
CA TYR A 14 27.55 31.02 -3.16
C TYR A 14 27.53 30.80 -1.63
N GLU A 15 26.40 31.00 -0.97
CA GLU A 15 26.23 30.73 0.47
C GLU A 15 25.12 29.68 0.67
N LYS A 16 25.42 28.61 1.42
CA LYS A 16 24.43 27.60 1.79
C LYS A 16 23.37 28.22 2.71
N GLN A 17 22.31 28.77 2.14
CA GLN A 17 21.14 29.21 2.89
C GLN A 17 20.44 27.98 3.50
N ARG A 18 20.28 28.00 4.83
CA ARG A 18 19.51 26.99 5.54
C ARG A 18 18.06 27.44 5.58
N TYR A 19 17.18 26.70 4.90
CA TYR A 19 15.74 26.91 4.98
C TYR A 19 15.15 26.08 6.11
N HIS A 20 14.21 26.65 6.85
CA HIS A 20 13.35 25.89 7.75
C HIS A 20 12.20 25.31 6.93
N SER A 21 12.06 23.97 6.93
CA SER A 21 10.90 23.32 6.33
C SER A 21 9.69 23.53 7.25
N LEU A 22 8.67 24.22 6.76
CA LEU A 22 7.37 24.32 7.42
C LEU A 22 6.43 23.31 6.75
N GLU A 23 6.06 22.28 7.49
CA GLU A 23 5.06 21.31 7.03
C GLU A 23 3.73 21.58 7.70
N ILE A 24 2.69 21.81 6.90
CA ILE A 24 1.31 21.98 7.36
C ILE A 24 0.57 20.68 7.03
N ASN A 25 0.15 19.98 8.07
CA ASN A 25 -0.63 18.75 7.94
C ASN A 25 -2.11 19.03 8.24
N VAL A 26 -2.98 18.64 7.30
CA VAL A 26 -4.43 18.73 7.49
C VAL A 26 -4.87 17.60 8.41
N ASN A 27 -5.56 17.96 9.50
CA ASN A 27 -6.18 16.96 10.36
C ASN A 27 -7.47 16.45 9.71
N HIS A 28 -7.36 15.35 8.97
CA HIS A 28 -8.47 14.75 8.23
C HIS A 28 -9.65 14.35 9.12
N LEU A 29 -9.42 13.95 10.38
CA LEU A 29 -10.50 13.57 11.29
C LEU A 29 -11.39 14.77 11.63
N LYS A 30 -10.78 15.91 11.98
CA LYS A 30 -11.52 17.15 12.28
C LYS A 30 -12.31 17.66 11.07
N VAL A 31 -11.77 17.48 9.86
CA VAL A 31 -12.48 17.89 8.65
C VAL A 31 -13.67 16.98 8.37
N ILE A 32 -13.56 15.67 8.65
CA ILE A 32 -14.70 14.75 8.57
C ILE A 32 -15.77 15.12 9.59
N GLU A 33 -15.39 15.41 10.84
CA GLU A 33 -16.33 15.85 11.88
C GLU A 33 -17.08 17.12 11.45
N TRP A 34 -16.36 18.14 10.98
CA TRP A 34 -16.96 19.35 10.43
C TRP A 34 -17.89 19.04 9.24
N PHE A 35 -17.49 18.16 8.33
CA PHE A 35 -18.31 17.80 7.17
C PHE A 35 -19.60 17.07 7.57
N GLU A 36 -19.53 16.19 8.57
CA GLU A 36 -20.69 15.50 9.14
C GLU A 36 -21.65 16.48 9.83
N GLU A 37 -21.14 17.51 10.52
CA GLU A 37 -21.95 18.61 11.05
C GLU A 37 -22.64 19.39 9.92
N GLN A 38 -21.94 19.71 8.83
CA GLN A 38 -22.55 20.37 7.67
C GLN A 38 -23.66 19.52 7.07
N LEU A 39 -23.45 18.21 6.89
CA LEU A 39 -24.49 17.28 6.41
C LEU A 39 -25.70 17.24 7.34
N ALA A 40 -25.49 17.22 8.66
CA ALA A 40 -26.56 17.21 9.64
C ALA A 40 -27.39 18.50 9.59
N ASN A 41 -26.74 19.64 9.38
CA ASN A 41 -27.40 20.95 9.29
C ASN A 41 -28.31 21.11 8.06
N LEU A 42 -28.13 20.30 7.01
CA LEU A 42 -28.98 20.33 5.81
C LEU A 42 -30.38 19.74 6.04
N ASN A 43 -30.64 19.06 7.16
CA ASN A 43 -31.90 18.33 7.42
C ASN A 43 -32.25 17.29 6.34
N ILE A 44 -31.25 16.74 5.65
CA ILE A 44 -31.43 15.72 4.62
C ILE A 44 -31.14 14.33 5.19
N THR A 45 -31.91 13.32 4.75
CA THR A 45 -31.64 11.92 5.08
C THR A 45 -30.28 11.50 4.51
N SER A 46 -29.28 11.44 5.38
CA SER A 46 -27.93 10.98 5.07
C SER A 46 -27.59 9.75 5.91
N ASN A 47 -27.02 8.73 5.26
CA ASN A 47 -26.54 7.52 5.90
C ASN A 47 -25.04 7.39 5.68
N LYS A 48 -24.29 7.36 6.77
CA LYS A 48 -22.85 7.05 6.75
C LYS A 48 -22.67 5.54 6.57
N VAL A 49 -22.02 5.16 5.48
CA VAL A 49 -21.81 3.76 5.10
C VAL A 49 -20.42 3.28 5.50
N ALA A 50 -19.44 4.16 5.34
CA ALA A 50 -18.06 3.98 5.76
C ALA A 50 -17.44 5.35 6.07
N THR A 51 -16.27 5.38 6.68
CA THR A 51 -15.54 6.64 6.90
C THR A 51 -15.27 7.33 5.56
N GLY A 52 -15.77 8.56 5.41
CA GLY A 52 -15.67 9.33 4.17
C GLY A 52 -16.62 8.88 3.05
N VAL A 53 -17.61 8.02 3.32
CA VAL A 53 -18.62 7.57 2.33
C VAL A 53 -20.03 7.73 2.90
N TYR A 54 -20.83 8.52 2.21
CA TYR A 54 -22.19 8.85 2.61
C TYR A 54 -23.17 8.62 1.46
N TYR A 55 -24.33 8.06 1.78
CA TYR A 55 -25.46 8.04 0.87
C TYR A 55 -26.47 9.09 1.33
N VAL A 56 -26.82 10.00 0.44
CA VAL A 56 -27.71 11.12 0.71
C VAL A 56 -28.90 11.05 -0.24
N ILE A 57 -30.11 11.19 0.30
CA ILE A 57 -31.33 11.20 -0.51
C ILE A 57 -31.67 12.64 -0.87
N VAL A 58 -31.58 12.99 -2.15
CA VAL A 58 -31.91 14.32 -2.66
C VAL A 58 -33.14 14.19 -3.56
N GLY A 59 -34.29 14.66 -3.08
CA GLY A 59 -35.57 14.41 -3.74
C GLY A 59 -35.89 12.92 -3.79
N THR A 60 -35.95 12.34 -5.00
CA THR A 60 -36.16 10.90 -5.23
C THR A 60 -34.87 10.13 -5.53
N SER A 61 -33.72 10.82 -5.63
CA SER A 61 -32.46 10.26 -6.09
C SER A 61 -31.53 9.96 -4.92
N LEU A 62 -30.91 8.79 -4.94
CA LEU A 62 -29.87 8.41 -3.99
C LEU A 62 -28.50 8.86 -4.53
N VAL A 63 -27.89 9.86 -3.90
CA VAL A 63 -26.58 10.41 -4.27
C VAL A 63 -25.51 9.81 -3.38
N SER A 64 -24.39 9.41 -3.98
CA SER A 64 -23.20 8.95 -3.25
C SER A 64 -22.21 10.09 -3.09
N LEU A 65 -21.93 10.50 -1.86
CA LEU A 65 -20.88 11.46 -1.53
C LEU A 65 -19.66 10.71 -1.00
N ILE A 66 -18.51 10.91 -1.65
CA ILE A 66 -17.28 10.20 -1.29
C ILE A 66 -16.14 11.19 -1.08
N ILE A 67 -15.65 11.31 0.15
CA ILE A 67 -14.41 12.02 0.48
C ILE A 67 -13.25 11.09 0.19
N SER A 68 -12.66 11.23 -0.99
CA SER A 68 -11.70 10.27 -1.55
C SER A 68 -10.44 10.08 -0.72
N ASP A 69 -9.93 11.12 -0.06
CA ASP A 69 -8.74 11.05 0.80
C ASP A 69 -9.02 10.36 2.15
N CYS A 70 -10.27 10.35 2.58
CA CYS A 70 -10.71 9.81 3.87
C CYS A 70 -11.41 8.46 3.75
N CYS A 71 -11.61 7.98 2.51
CA CYS A 71 -12.30 6.74 2.23
C CYS A 71 -11.50 5.54 2.75
N SER A 72 -12.00 4.91 3.81
CA SER A 72 -11.34 3.75 4.44
C SER A 72 -11.44 2.48 3.59
N ASP A 73 -12.56 2.31 2.89
CA ASP A 73 -12.80 1.16 2.01
C ASP A 73 -12.76 1.57 0.53
N LYS A 74 -11.66 1.22 -0.14
CA LYS A 74 -11.47 1.51 -1.57
C LYS A 74 -12.45 0.75 -2.47
N SER A 75 -13.21 -0.22 -1.97
CA SER A 75 -14.26 -0.90 -2.74
C SER A 75 -15.31 0.09 -3.24
N TYR A 76 -15.57 1.20 -2.52
CA TYR A 76 -16.51 2.26 -2.92
C TYR A 76 -16.02 3.14 -4.07
N LEU A 77 -14.74 3.05 -4.42
CA LEU A 77 -14.13 3.76 -5.55
C LEU A 77 -14.00 2.88 -6.80
N THR A 78 -14.60 1.68 -6.83
CA THR A 78 -14.59 0.81 -8.01
C THR A 78 -15.56 1.33 -9.07
N LEU A 79 -15.25 1.04 -10.34
CA LEU A 79 -16.08 1.48 -11.48
C LEU A 79 -17.53 1.00 -11.33
N ASP A 80 -17.74 -0.24 -10.91
CA ASP A 80 -19.07 -0.83 -10.78
C ASP A 80 -19.92 -0.10 -9.73
N LYS A 81 -19.32 0.25 -8.58
CA LYS A 81 -20.02 1.00 -7.53
C LYS A 81 -20.26 2.45 -7.90
N LEU A 82 -19.28 3.13 -8.51
CA LEU A 82 -19.41 4.52 -8.96
C LEU A 82 -20.48 4.67 -10.05
N LYS A 83 -20.74 3.63 -10.85
CA LYS A 83 -21.80 3.58 -11.86
C LYS A 83 -23.19 3.23 -11.32
N THR A 84 -23.33 2.96 -10.03
CA THR A 84 -24.63 2.55 -9.49
C THR A 84 -25.54 3.75 -9.24
N ASN A 85 -24.97 4.85 -8.75
CA ASN A 85 -25.69 6.04 -8.30
C ASN A 85 -24.98 7.31 -8.79
N PRO A 86 -25.70 8.44 -8.93
CA PRO A 86 -25.07 9.75 -9.05
C PRO A 86 -24.04 9.95 -7.94
N THR A 87 -22.82 10.32 -8.30
CA THR A 87 -21.69 10.34 -7.36
C THR A 87 -20.95 11.66 -7.42
N ALA A 88 -20.80 12.33 -6.27
CA ALA A 88 -19.92 13.47 -6.08
C ALA A 88 -18.69 13.05 -5.26
N LEU A 89 -17.51 13.26 -5.83
CA LEU A 89 -16.24 12.90 -5.22
C LEU A 89 -15.57 14.16 -4.67
N ILE A 90 -15.39 14.21 -3.35
CA ILE A 90 -14.76 15.33 -2.66
C ILE A 90 -13.28 14.99 -2.44
N SER A 91 -12.37 15.91 -2.78
CA SER A 91 -10.92 15.69 -2.64
C SER A 91 -10.21 16.87 -1.98
N PHE A 92 -9.25 16.61 -1.10
CA PHE A 92 -8.44 17.64 -0.45
C PHE A 92 -7.41 18.25 -1.39
N ASN A 93 -6.93 17.46 -2.34
CA ASN A 93 -5.98 17.89 -3.36
C ASN A 93 -6.59 17.72 -4.75
N GLU A 94 -6.08 18.45 -5.74
CA GLU A 94 -6.26 18.14 -7.16
C GLU A 94 -5.56 16.82 -7.48
N LYS A 95 -6.15 15.71 -7.03
CA LYS A 95 -5.75 14.40 -7.50
C LYS A 95 -6.29 14.27 -8.91
N ASN A 96 -5.40 14.19 -9.88
CA ASN A 96 -5.71 13.70 -11.21
C ASN A 96 -6.21 12.26 -11.10
N PHE A 97 -7.50 12.09 -10.82
CA PHE A 97 -8.19 10.82 -10.97
C PHE A 97 -8.18 10.50 -12.45
N LYS A 98 -7.18 9.73 -12.88
CA LYS A 98 -7.19 9.04 -14.19
C LYS A 98 -8.23 7.93 -14.11
N SER A 99 -9.50 8.33 -14.01
CA SER A 99 -10.65 7.46 -14.01
C SER A 99 -11.10 7.23 -15.45
N LEU A 100 -11.61 6.05 -15.72
CA LEU A 100 -12.30 5.74 -16.98
C LEU A 100 -13.70 6.40 -17.03
N LEU A 101 -14.12 7.02 -15.92
CA LEU A 101 -15.41 7.68 -15.76
C LEU A 101 -15.26 9.19 -15.76
N ASN A 102 -16.26 9.86 -16.33
CA ASN A 102 -16.48 11.29 -16.15
C ASN A 102 -17.03 11.54 -14.74
N LEU A 103 -16.13 11.64 -13.76
CA LEU A 103 -16.48 11.84 -12.36
C LEU A 103 -16.74 13.31 -12.06
N TYR A 104 -17.79 13.58 -11.28
CA TYR A 104 -17.97 14.89 -10.69
C TYR A 104 -17.09 15.03 -9.45
N ILE A 105 -15.99 15.78 -9.59
CA ILE A 105 -15.00 15.99 -8.53
C ILE A 105 -15.13 17.42 -8.01
N VAL A 106 -15.18 17.56 -6.69
CA VAL A 106 -15.26 18.87 -6.01
C VAL A 106 -14.11 18.99 -5.00
N PRO A 107 -13.30 20.06 -5.06
CA PRO A 107 -12.30 20.31 -4.04
C PRO A 107 -12.94 20.54 -2.66
N MET A 108 -12.40 19.93 -1.61
CA MET A 108 -12.81 20.19 -0.23
C MET A 108 -12.59 21.66 0.15
N ALA A 109 -11.60 22.31 -0.46
CA ALA A 109 -11.35 23.73 -0.30
C ALA A 109 -12.56 24.60 -0.71
N ASP A 110 -13.30 24.21 -1.76
CA ASP A 110 -14.48 24.95 -2.22
C ASP A 110 -15.60 24.96 -1.17
N LEU A 111 -15.71 23.86 -0.40
CA LEU A 111 -16.66 23.73 0.71
C LEU A 111 -16.21 24.53 1.94
N ILE A 112 -14.94 24.41 2.33
CA ILE A 112 -14.39 25.09 3.51
C ILE A 112 -14.36 26.61 3.33
N CYS A 113 -14.05 27.08 2.12
CA CYS A 113 -14.02 28.50 1.78
C CYS A 113 -15.40 29.07 1.40
N GLU A 114 -16.47 28.28 1.53
CA GLU A 114 -17.84 28.66 1.18
C GLU A 114 -18.02 29.12 -0.28
N CYS A 115 -17.10 28.73 -1.18
CA CYS A 115 -17.21 29.00 -2.61
C CYS A 115 -18.34 28.18 -3.25
N ARG A 116 -18.65 27.02 -2.67
CA ARG A 116 -19.77 26.15 -3.04
C ARG A 116 -20.45 25.64 -1.78
N THR A 117 -21.77 25.55 -1.81
CA THR A 117 -22.54 24.92 -0.73
C THR A 117 -22.75 23.44 -1.00
N LEU A 118 -22.97 22.67 0.06
CA LEU A 118 -23.18 21.23 -0.06
C LEU A 118 -24.50 20.90 -0.79
N ASP A 119 -25.53 21.74 -0.67
CA ASP A 119 -26.77 21.62 -1.44
C ASP A 119 -26.57 21.81 -2.95
N GLN A 120 -25.72 22.76 -3.35
CA GLN A 120 -25.37 22.96 -4.75
C GLN A 120 -24.64 21.74 -5.31
N ILE A 121 -23.69 21.18 -4.56
CA ILE A 121 -22.96 19.97 -4.96
C ILE A 121 -23.92 18.79 -5.10
N LEU A 122 -24.83 18.61 -4.16
CA LEU A 122 -25.84 17.54 -4.19
C LEU A 122 -26.76 17.68 -5.40
N SER A 123 -27.23 18.89 -5.69
CA SER A 123 -28.09 19.18 -6.85
C SER A 123 -27.35 18.95 -8.17
N GLU A 124 -26.13 19.48 -8.30
CA GLU A 124 -25.26 19.26 -9.47
C GLU A 124 -24.93 17.77 -9.68
N ALA A 125 -24.75 17.00 -8.59
CA ALA A 125 -24.53 15.56 -8.69
C ALA A 125 -25.75 14.85 -9.25
N VAL A 126 -26.97 15.24 -8.85
CA VAL A 126 -28.22 14.70 -9.42
C VAL A 126 -28.35 15.06 -10.90
N GLU A 127 -28.08 16.32 -11.26
CA GLU A 127 -28.16 16.79 -12.66
C GLU A 127 -27.16 16.08 -13.57
N LYS A 128 -25.94 15.86 -13.09
CA LYS A 128 -24.91 15.10 -13.83
C LYS A 128 -25.20 13.61 -13.92
N GLY A 129 -26.10 13.10 -13.07
CA GLY A 129 -26.50 11.71 -13.07
C GLY A 129 -25.35 10.75 -12.76
N VAL A 130 -25.50 9.52 -13.23
CA VAL A 130 -24.52 8.45 -13.01
C VAL A 130 -23.24 8.74 -13.82
N PRO A 131 -22.04 8.61 -13.24
CA PRO A 131 -20.79 8.76 -13.98
C PRO A 131 -20.71 7.87 -15.22
N GLU A 132 -20.60 8.49 -16.39
CA GLU A 132 -20.49 7.79 -17.66
C GLU A 132 -19.03 7.43 -17.99
N LEU A 133 -18.83 6.40 -18.82
CA LEU A 133 -17.51 6.11 -19.37
C LEU A 133 -17.08 7.21 -20.33
N LEU A 134 -15.82 7.66 -20.20
CA LEU A 134 -15.27 8.62 -21.15
C LEU A 134 -15.24 7.99 -22.57
N PRO A 135 -15.66 8.72 -23.62
CA PRO A 135 -15.61 8.23 -24.99
C PRO A 135 -14.15 8.05 -25.45
N ASN A 136 -13.91 7.07 -26.32
CA ASN A 136 -12.60 6.78 -26.94
C ASN A 136 -11.47 6.32 -25.99
N VAL A 137 -11.81 5.81 -24.80
CA VAL A 137 -10.81 5.15 -23.97
C VAL A 137 -10.61 3.72 -24.47
N SER A 138 -9.45 3.44 -25.06
CA SER A 138 -9.11 2.11 -25.58
C SER A 138 -8.86 1.13 -24.43
N PHE A 139 -9.70 0.11 -24.36
CA PHE A 139 -9.55 -0.99 -23.41
C PHE A 139 -8.57 -2.02 -23.98
N GLN A 140 -7.48 -2.30 -23.28
CA GLN A 140 -6.70 -3.52 -23.54
C GLN A 140 -7.49 -4.73 -23.04
N ALA A 141 -7.67 -5.73 -23.90
CA ALA A 141 -8.50 -6.90 -23.60
C ALA A 141 -7.95 -7.76 -22.45
N PHE A 142 -6.62 -7.89 -22.27
CA PHE A 142 -5.97 -8.63 -21.15
C PHE A 142 -4.44 -8.34 -21.09
N PRO A 143 -3.74 -8.57 -19.94
CA PRO A 143 -4.23 -8.74 -18.58
C PRO A 143 -3.91 -7.52 -17.68
N TYR A 144 -4.78 -7.37 -16.70
CA TYR A 144 -4.74 -6.47 -15.55
C TYR A 144 -3.32 -6.14 -15.04
N VAL A 145 -2.89 -4.88 -15.18
CA VAL A 145 -1.87 -4.30 -14.28
C VAL A 145 -2.63 -3.70 -13.11
N PRO A 146 -2.47 -4.19 -11.88
CA PRO A 146 -3.16 -3.63 -10.73
C PRO A 146 -2.85 -2.12 -10.62
N LEU A 147 -3.88 -1.28 -10.51
CA LEU A 147 -3.76 0.07 -9.93
C LEU A 147 -3.54 -0.04 -8.41
N GLN A 148 -2.51 -0.78 -8.01
CA GLN A 148 -1.77 -0.45 -6.82
C GLN A 148 -0.56 0.31 -7.32
N LYS A 149 -0.67 1.64 -7.39
CA LYS A 149 0.48 2.43 -6.94
C LYS A 149 0.81 1.83 -5.58
N THR A 150 1.97 1.19 -5.48
CA THR A 150 2.61 0.88 -4.21
C THR A 150 2.56 2.16 -3.40
N VAL A 151 1.53 2.27 -2.55
CA VAL A 151 1.65 3.05 -1.33
C VAL A 151 2.99 2.56 -0.79
N HIS A 152 3.95 3.47 -0.61
CA HIS A 152 5.10 3.15 0.22
C HIS A 152 4.50 2.71 1.54
N GLN A 153 4.30 1.39 1.70
CA GLN A 153 3.95 0.79 2.97
C GLN A 153 5.04 1.32 3.88
N GLU A 154 4.64 1.95 4.99
CA GLU A 154 5.57 2.27 6.06
C GLU A 154 6.54 1.11 6.16
N LYS A 155 7.85 1.39 6.02
CA LYS A 155 8.88 0.36 5.94
C LYS A 155 8.67 -0.57 7.12
N LYS A 156 8.15 -1.77 6.86
CA LYS A 156 7.96 -2.79 7.89
C LYS A 156 9.35 -3.30 8.22
N ILE A 157 9.92 -2.77 9.29
CA ILE A 157 11.21 -3.22 9.77
C ILE A 157 10.98 -4.51 10.55
N LEU A 158 11.39 -5.62 9.96
CA LEU A 158 11.38 -6.95 10.54
C LEU A 158 12.78 -7.23 11.10
N ARG A 159 12.91 -7.17 12.43
CA ARG A 159 14.15 -7.44 13.15
C ARG A 159 14.39 -8.93 13.22
N LEU A 160 15.40 -9.41 12.50
CA LEU A 160 15.80 -10.81 12.53
C LEU A 160 16.74 -11.05 13.72
N LYS A 161 16.47 -12.12 14.48
CA LYS A 161 17.31 -12.60 15.58
C LYS A 161 17.44 -14.12 15.52
N ILE A 162 18.61 -14.66 15.83
CA ILE A 162 18.85 -16.11 15.89
C ILE A 162 19.37 -16.45 17.28
N ILE A 163 18.67 -17.36 17.96
CA ILE A 163 19.03 -17.83 19.32
C ILE A 163 18.91 -19.35 19.32
N ASP A 164 19.95 -20.08 19.72
CA ASP A 164 19.94 -21.54 19.87
C ASP A 164 19.31 -22.30 18.70
N ASN A 165 19.79 -22.02 17.48
CA ASN A 165 19.28 -22.56 16.21
C ASN A 165 17.80 -22.25 15.89
N THR A 166 17.17 -21.36 16.64
CA THR A 166 15.81 -20.89 16.43
C THR A 166 15.84 -19.50 15.82
N ILE A 167 15.02 -19.27 14.79
CA ILE A 167 14.99 -18.01 14.06
C ILE A 167 13.75 -17.24 14.49
N TYR A 168 13.96 -15.99 14.91
CA TYR A 168 12.94 -15.07 15.37
C TYR A 168 12.87 -13.85 14.44
N VAL A 169 11.67 -13.33 14.25
CA VAL A 169 11.42 -12.04 13.61
C VAL A 169 10.52 -11.22 14.52
N ASN A 170 10.99 -10.03 14.94
CA ASN A 170 10.31 -9.18 15.94
C ASN A 170 9.88 -9.99 17.19
N ASP A 171 10.82 -10.79 17.73
CA ASP A 171 10.63 -11.68 18.89
C ASP A 171 9.60 -12.81 18.70
N VAL A 172 9.04 -12.97 17.50
CA VAL A 172 8.18 -14.11 17.14
C VAL A 172 9.04 -15.23 16.57
N GLU A 173 8.99 -16.42 17.17
CA GLU A 173 9.65 -17.62 16.64
C GLU A 173 9.07 -17.96 15.26
N ILE A 174 9.84 -17.85 14.19
CA ILE A 174 9.37 -18.17 12.83
C ILE A 174 9.82 -19.55 12.34
N ILE A 175 10.98 -20.01 12.80
CA ILE A 175 11.51 -21.36 12.50
C ILE A 175 12.07 -21.93 13.79
N GLY A 176 11.41 -22.98 14.30
CA GLY A 176 11.78 -23.66 15.52
C GLY A 176 12.98 -24.60 15.35
N LYS A 177 13.68 -24.87 16.46
CA LYS A 177 14.86 -25.75 16.53
C LYS A 177 14.69 -27.14 15.90
N GLN A 178 13.46 -27.66 15.85
CA GLN A 178 13.14 -28.98 15.27
C GLN A 178 13.08 -28.98 13.73
N ALA A 179 12.98 -27.81 13.09
CA ALA A 179 12.88 -27.68 11.65
C ALA A 179 14.26 -27.63 10.97
N THR A 180 15.06 -28.68 11.15
CA THR A 180 16.47 -28.74 10.75
C THR A 180 16.71 -28.41 9.27
N SER A 181 15.90 -28.96 8.35
CA SER A 181 16.00 -28.66 6.91
C SER A 181 15.71 -27.20 6.60
N SER A 182 14.67 -26.63 7.21
CA SER A 182 14.31 -25.21 7.08
C SER A 182 15.40 -24.29 7.60
N ILE A 183 15.99 -24.61 8.75
CA ILE A 183 17.13 -23.86 9.32
C ILE A 183 18.33 -23.90 8.37
N ARG A 184 18.66 -25.07 7.81
CA ARG A 184 19.77 -25.22 6.87
C ARG A 184 19.58 -24.35 5.63
N ILE A 185 18.39 -24.40 5.02
CA ILE A 185 18.06 -23.55 3.86
C ILE A 185 18.10 -22.06 4.23
N PHE A 186 17.50 -21.69 5.35
CA PHE A 186 17.48 -20.29 5.79
C PHE A 186 18.90 -19.75 6.05
N ARG A 187 19.80 -20.56 6.61
CA ARG A 187 21.21 -20.20 6.82
C ARG A 187 21.96 -19.93 5.53
N VAL A 188 21.67 -20.68 4.46
CA VAL A 188 22.26 -20.42 3.14
C VAL A 188 21.84 -19.04 2.64
N LEU A 189 20.54 -18.73 2.72
CA LEU A 189 20.02 -17.42 2.33
C LEU A 189 20.61 -16.28 3.19
N LEU A 190 20.72 -16.50 4.50
CA LEU A 190 21.31 -15.54 5.43
C LEU A 190 22.80 -15.31 5.16
N LYS A 191 23.56 -16.37 4.91
CA LYS A 191 24.99 -16.27 4.60
C LYS A 191 25.22 -15.46 3.32
N GLN A 192 24.38 -15.66 2.31
CA GLN A 192 24.44 -14.87 1.09
C GLN A 192 24.04 -13.41 1.34
N PHE A 193 22.99 -13.17 2.12
CA PHE A 193 22.53 -11.84 2.51
C PHE A 193 23.63 -11.04 3.24
N LEU A 194 24.31 -11.66 4.19
CA LEU A 194 25.42 -11.04 4.93
C LEU A 194 26.62 -10.73 4.01
N ARG A 195 26.96 -11.64 3.10
CA ARG A 195 28.02 -11.40 2.11
C ARG A 195 27.69 -10.22 1.19
N ASP A 196 26.45 -10.12 0.74
CA ASP A 196 26.02 -9.03 -0.14
C ASP A 196 25.98 -7.68 0.61
N LEU A 197 25.59 -7.71 1.90
CA LEU A 197 25.63 -6.56 2.81
C LEU A 197 27.07 -6.06 3.03
N GLU A 198 28.00 -6.97 3.38
CA GLU A 198 29.42 -6.64 3.58
C GLU A 198 30.10 -6.13 2.30
N ALA A 199 29.75 -6.71 1.15
CA ALA A 199 30.32 -6.33 -0.13
C ALA A 199 29.73 -5.03 -0.71
N ALA A 200 28.74 -4.41 -0.05
CA ALA A 200 27.94 -3.30 -0.57
C ALA A 200 27.41 -3.56 -2.00
N LYS A 201 27.10 -4.82 -2.31
CA LYS A 201 26.62 -5.26 -3.63
C LYS A 201 25.11 -5.35 -3.63
N GLU A 202 24.52 -5.43 -4.82
CA GLU A 202 23.12 -5.78 -4.96
C GLU A 202 22.85 -7.17 -4.38
N TYR A 203 21.85 -7.27 -3.50
CA TYR A 203 21.44 -8.52 -2.86
C TYR A 203 21.01 -9.55 -3.91
N LYS A 204 21.76 -10.65 -4.02
CA LYS A 204 21.55 -11.63 -5.09
C LYS A 204 20.46 -12.62 -4.74
N PHE A 205 19.72 -13.04 -5.76
CA PHE A 205 18.86 -14.22 -5.66
C PHE A 205 19.69 -15.49 -5.81
N LEU A 206 19.34 -16.52 -5.05
CA LEU A 206 19.88 -17.86 -5.18
C LEU A 206 18.86 -18.78 -5.84
N SER A 207 19.26 -19.46 -6.90
CA SER A 207 18.44 -20.47 -7.55
C SER A 207 18.29 -21.70 -6.63
N ILE A 208 17.26 -22.52 -6.87
CA ILE A 208 17.06 -23.76 -6.09
C ILE A 208 18.24 -24.73 -6.25
N ILE A 209 18.91 -24.69 -7.41
CA ILE A 209 20.08 -25.51 -7.70
C ILE A 209 21.26 -25.02 -6.85
N GLN A 210 21.54 -23.71 -6.83
CA GLN A 210 22.61 -23.15 -6.01
C GLN A 210 22.43 -23.43 -4.51
N ILE A 211 21.18 -23.37 -4.03
CA ILE A 211 20.85 -23.71 -2.65
C ILE A 211 21.07 -25.22 -2.41
N ALA A 212 20.61 -26.07 -3.32
CA ALA A 212 20.80 -27.52 -3.21
C ALA A 212 22.28 -27.92 -3.22
N ASP A 213 23.07 -27.35 -4.12
CA ASP A 213 24.52 -27.56 -4.22
C ASP A 213 25.22 -27.16 -2.92
N SER A 214 24.84 -26.01 -2.34
CA SER A 214 25.41 -25.54 -1.08
C SER A 214 25.08 -26.42 0.13
N LEU A 215 24.04 -27.26 0.01
CA LEU A 215 23.56 -28.16 1.06
C LEU A 215 23.89 -29.64 0.80
N GLY A 216 24.43 -29.97 -0.38
CA GLY A 216 24.64 -31.35 -0.82
C GLY A 216 23.34 -32.12 -1.05
N ILE A 217 22.33 -31.47 -1.63
CA ILE A 217 20.98 -32.02 -1.86
C ILE A 217 20.81 -32.43 -3.32
N GLU A 218 20.30 -33.64 -3.56
CA GLU A 218 20.12 -34.20 -4.90
C GLU A 218 18.79 -33.82 -5.57
N ASP A 219 17.73 -33.51 -4.80
CA ASP A 219 16.42 -33.12 -5.31
C ASP A 219 16.05 -31.68 -4.90
N PRO A 220 16.43 -30.67 -5.71
CA PRO A 220 16.14 -29.27 -5.43
C PRO A 220 14.63 -28.94 -5.37
N GLU A 221 13.78 -29.64 -6.11
CA GLU A 221 12.34 -29.32 -6.15
C GLU A 221 11.66 -29.76 -4.84
N GLN A 222 11.90 -31.00 -4.41
CA GLN A 222 11.28 -31.55 -3.21
C GLN A 222 11.93 -31.04 -1.93
N GLN A 223 13.25 -30.91 -1.92
CA GLN A 223 14.01 -30.67 -0.69
C GLN A 223 14.41 -29.20 -0.51
N VAL A 224 14.26 -28.36 -1.53
CA VAL A 224 14.53 -26.91 -1.44
C VAL A 224 13.29 -26.09 -1.75
N ARG A 225 12.68 -26.23 -2.95
CA ARG A 225 11.55 -25.38 -3.37
C ARG A 225 10.32 -25.56 -2.48
N ARG A 226 9.88 -26.81 -2.24
CA ARG A 226 8.71 -27.08 -1.40
C ARG A 226 8.89 -26.55 0.04
N PRO A 227 10.01 -26.83 0.74
CA PRO A 227 10.30 -26.22 2.04
C PRO A 227 10.32 -24.69 2.01
N LEU A 228 10.92 -24.06 1.00
CA LEU A 228 10.93 -22.59 0.87
C LEU A 228 9.52 -22.02 0.75
N ASN A 229 8.70 -22.59 -0.12
CA ASN A 229 7.32 -22.16 -0.31
C ASN A 229 6.49 -22.34 0.97
N ARG A 230 6.71 -23.46 1.68
CA ARG A 230 6.06 -23.72 2.98
C ARG A 230 6.52 -22.73 4.04
N MET A 231 7.83 -22.47 4.15
CA MET A 231 8.38 -21.49 5.07
C MET A 231 7.79 -20.11 4.81
N GLN A 232 7.82 -19.61 3.57
CA GLN A 232 7.23 -18.32 3.22
C GLN A 232 5.77 -18.18 3.69
N LYS A 233 4.96 -19.21 3.45
CA LYS A 233 3.56 -19.23 3.88
C LYS A 233 3.43 -19.21 5.41
N THR A 234 4.10 -20.14 6.10
CA THR A 234 4.04 -20.27 7.56
C THR A 234 4.57 -19.04 8.28
N ILE A 235 5.67 -18.44 7.78
CA ILE A 235 6.25 -17.22 8.34
C ILE A 235 5.25 -16.05 8.21
N ALA A 236 4.66 -15.87 7.03
CA ALA A 236 3.70 -14.79 6.80
C ALA A 236 2.44 -14.94 7.68
N GLU A 237 1.87 -16.15 7.75
CA GLU A 237 0.70 -16.45 8.59
C GLU A 237 1.00 -16.21 10.08
N LYS A 238 2.15 -16.69 10.57
CA LYS A 238 2.54 -16.56 11.99
C LYS A 238 2.84 -15.13 12.39
N LEU A 239 3.51 -14.37 11.52
CA LEU A 239 3.79 -12.95 11.79
C LEU A 239 2.52 -12.09 11.67
N ALA A 240 1.65 -12.36 10.71
CA ALA A 240 0.38 -11.63 10.57
C ALA A 240 -0.54 -11.84 11.79
N SER A 241 -0.67 -13.09 12.27
CA SER A 241 -1.51 -13.40 13.42
C SER A 241 -0.97 -12.84 14.74
N THR A 242 0.36 -12.79 14.90
CA THR A 242 0.99 -12.37 16.16
C THR A 242 1.20 -10.86 16.24
N LEU A 243 1.57 -10.20 15.13
CA LEU A 243 1.89 -8.77 15.12
C LEU A 243 0.70 -7.89 14.69
N GLY A 244 -0.39 -8.47 14.19
CA GLY A 244 -1.52 -7.71 13.64
C GLY A 244 -1.16 -6.89 12.40
N LEU A 245 0.01 -7.15 11.80
CA LEU A 245 0.52 -6.46 10.61
C LEU A 245 0.11 -7.21 9.34
N ASN A 246 -0.11 -6.48 8.25
CA ASN A 246 -0.34 -7.06 6.94
C ASN A 246 0.97 -7.64 6.37
N ILE A 247 1.43 -8.79 6.86
CA ILE A 247 2.67 -9.45 6.42
C ILE A 247 2.40 -10.24 5.14
N LYS A 248 3.16 -9.92 4.09
CA LYS A 248 3.10 -10.64 2.81
C LYS A 248 4.07 -11.82 2.80
N ARG A 249 3.78 -12.77 1.91
CA ARG A 249 4.59 -13.97 1.70
C ARG A 249 6.07 -13.70 1.39
N ASP A 250 6.35 -12.58 0.71
CA ASP A 250 7.70 -12.17 0.32
C ASP A 250 8.38 -11.17 1.28
N ASP A 251 7.74 -10.84 2.41
CA ASP A 251 8.26 -9.84 3.36
C ASP A 251 9.49 -10.35 4.14
N VAL A 252 9.72 -11.66 4.24
CA VAL A 252 10.92 -12.23 4.90
C VAL A 252 11.82 -12.93 3.88
N ILE A 253 11.29 -13.93 3.20
CA ILE A 253 11.98 -14.62 2.10
C ILE A 253 11.31 -14.17 0.81
N GLN A 254 12.02 -13.39 0.00
CA GLN A 254 11.53 -12.93 -1.28
C GLN A 254 11.78 -13.99 -2.36
N ALA A 255 10.72 -14.36 -3.08
CA ALA A 255 10.83 -15.14 -4.31
C ALA A 255 10.77 -14.23 -5.54
N CYS A 256 11.56 -14.53 -6.56
CA CYS A 256 11.45 -13.92 -7.87
C CYS A 256 11.39 -15.04 -8.91
N ASN A 257 10.37 -14.97 -9.79
CA ASN A 257 10.19 -15.94 -10.87
C ASN A 257 11.49 -16.02 -11.68
N TRP A 258 11.97 -17.24 -11.91
CA TRP A 258 13.20 -17.56 -12.66
C TRP A 258 14.53 -17.18 -11.99
N SER A 259 14.53 -16.23 -11.05
CA SER A 259 15.77 -15.80 -10.36
C SER A 259 16.04 -16.57 -9.06
N GLY A 260 14.99 -17.09 -8.41
CA GLY A 260 15.11 -17.89 -7.19
C GLY A 260 14.70 -17.12 -5.93
N TYR A 261 15.44 -17.33 -4.84
CA TYR A 261 15.06 -16.90 -3.48
C TYR A 261 16.16 -16.07 -2.81
N ARG A 262 15.77 -15.10 -1.99
CA ARG A 262 16.68 -14.35 -1.11
C ARG A 262 15.97 -13.90 0.17
N LEU A 263 16.73 -13.49 1.18
CA LEU A 263 16.18 -12.67 2.26
C LEU A 263 15.84 -11.28 1.74
N ASN A 264 14.69 -10.74 2.10
CA ASN A 264 14.22 -9.45 1.59
C ASN A 264 14.97 -8.28 2.25
N PRO A 265 15.83 -7.54 1.52
CA PRO A 265 16.60 -6.43 2.08
C PRO A 265 15.77 -5.18 2.38
N SER A 266 14.54 -5.10 1.87
CA SER A 266 13.68 -3.92 2.03
C SER A 266 12.94 -3.92 3.37
N THR A 267 12.84 -5.07 4.00
CA THR A 267 12.04 -5.34 5.20
C THR A 267 12.88 -5.92 6.32
N ILE A 268 13.90 -6.75 6.02
CA ILE A 268 14.75 -7.34 7.05
C ILE A 268 15.79 -6.33 7.53
N ASN A 269 15.86 -6.18 8.85
CA ASN A 269 16.97 -5.54 9.53
C ASN A 269 17.60 -6.54 10.51
N LEU A 270 18.93 -6.62 10.52
CA LEU A 270 19.64 -7.46 11.47
C LEU A 270 19.68 -6.74 12.81
N SER A 271 19.10 -7.33 13.84
CA SER A 271 19.32 -6.83 15.19
C SER A 271 20.74 -7.21 15.62
N ALA A 272 21.52 -6.23 16.08
CA ALA A 272 22.76 -6.53 16.80
C ALA A 272 22.38 -7.35 18.04
N SER A 273 23.04 -8.49 18.20
CA SER A 273 22.90 -9.34 19.38
C SER A 273 23.61 -8.67 20.56
#